data_AF-A0A934NIR5-F1
#
_entry.id   AF-A0A934NIR5-F1
#
_cell.length_a   1.000
_cell.length_b   1.000
_cell.length_c   1.000
_cell.angle_alpha   90.00
_cell.angle_beta   90.00
_cell.angle_gamma   90.00
#
_symmetry.space_group_name_H-M   'P 1'
#
loop_
_entity.id
_entity.type
_entity.pdbx_description
1 polymer ?
#
loop_
_entity_poly.entity_id
_entity_poly.type
_entity_poly.pdbx_seq_one_letter_code
_entity_poly.pdbx_strand_id
1 'polypeptide(L)' 'MMINETLLEKFFSKHLSEAELLEFKKRYDTEADFKQEVDFLNNLQLVSETEEETKFKTQLATYESELSKKKKCAIL' A
#
# COMPACT_ATOMS: atom_id res chain seq x y z
N MET A 1 -16.40 22.66 5.73
CA MET A 1 -15.78 21.38 6.12
C MET A 1 -14.95 20.91 4.93
N MET A 2 -13.65 21.17 4.91
CA MET A 2 -12.73 20.72 3.84
C MET A 2 -11.36 20.28 4.37
N ILE A 3 -11.11 20.38 5.69
CA ILE A 3 -9.79 20.14 6.27
C ILE A 3 -9.51 18.62 6.41
N ASN A 4 -10.55 17.80 6.54
CA ASN A 4 -10.41 16.37 6.79
C ASN A 4 -9.88 15.61 5.57
N GLU A 5 -10.40 15.91 4.37
CA GLU A 5 -9.99 15.29 3.11
C GLU A 5 -8.51 15.61 2.80
N THR A 6 -8.10 16.86 2.99
CA THR A 6 -6.71 17.28 2.71
C THR A 6 -5.69 16.61 3.63
N LEU A 7 -6.02 16.35 4.89
CA LEU A 7 -5.09 15.73 5.84
C LEU A 7 -4.90 14.23 5.56
N LEU A 8 -5.99 13.54 5.20
CA LEU A 8 -5.98 12.14 4.76
C LEU A 8 -5.19 11.97 3.46
N GLU A 9 -5.46 12.79 2.44
CA GLU A 9 -4.75 12.76 1.17
C GLU A 9 -3.24 12.96 1.36
N LYS A 10 -2.85 13.94 2.18
CA LYS A 10 -1.44 14.20 2.51
C LYS A 10 -0.80 13.04 3.28
N PHE A 11 -1.54 12.39 4.18
CA PHE A 11 -1.07 11.23 4.93
C PHE A 11 -0.73 10.07 3.99
N PHE A 12 -1.68 9.66 3.15
CA PHE A 12 -1.49 8.55 2.21
C PHE A 12 -0.49 8.87 1.10
N SER A 13 -0.36 10.15 0.71
CA SER A 13 0.65 10.59 -0.25
C SER A 13 2.03 10.84 0.36
N LYS A 14 2.23 10.61 1.67
CA LYS A 14 3.50 10.85 2.42
C LYS A 14 4.00 12.30 2.33
N HIS A 15 3.09 13.25 2.23
CA HIS A 15 3.36 14.69 2.08
C HIS A 15 2.96 15.51 3.32
N LEU A 16 2.73 14.87 4.47
CA LEU A 16 2.47 15.59 5.72
C LEU A 16 3.72 16.33 6.20
N SER A 17 3.55 17.60 6.54
CA SER A 17 4.51 18.33 7.38
C SER A 17 4.44 17.84 8.83
N GLU A 18 5.44 18.18 9.63
CA GLU A 18 5.50 17.78 11.06
C GLU A 18 4.32 18.32 11.88
N ALA A 19 3.88 19.56 11.59
CA ALA A 19 2.71 20.16 12.23
C ALA A 19 1.42 19.42 11.86
N GLU A 20 1.26 19.04 10.59
CA GLU A 20 0.10 18.30 10.11
C GLU A 20 0.10 16.85 10.62
N LEU A 21 1.28 16.24 10.81
CA LEU A 21 1.41 14.91 11.42
C LEU A 21 0.94 14.94 12.88
N LEU A 22 1.27 15.99 13.64
CA LEU A 22 0.80 16.16 15.01
C LEU A 22 -0.72 16.31 15.06
N GLU A 23 -1.29 17.11 14.15
CA GLU A 23 -2.73 17.26 14.02
C GLU A 23 -3.41 15.94 13.62
N PHE A 24 -2.82 15.20 12.68
CA PHE A 24 -3.29 13.89 12.26
C PHE A 24 -3.35 12.90 13.43
N LYS A 25 -2.26 12.79 14.20
CA LYS A 25 -2.21 11.90 15.38
C LYS A 25 -3.27 12.28 16.41
N LYS A 26 -3.38 13.58 16.70
CA LYS A 26 -4.39 14.07 17.65
C LYS A 26 -5.79 13.66 17.21
N ARG A 27 -6.15 13.89 15.94
CA ARG A 27 -7.47 13.53 15.42
C ARG A 27 -7.68 12.02 15.38
N TYR A 28 -6.67 11.24 15.03
CA TYR A 28 -6.72 9.79 15.05
C TYR A 28 -7.03 9.24 16.46
N ASP A 29 -6.49 9.87 17.50
CA ASP A 29 -6.71 9.44 18.89
C ASP A 29 -8.04 9.94 19.47
N THR A 30 -8.54 11.10 19.01
CA THR A 30 -9.71 11.75 19.62
C THR A 30 -11.01 11.62 18.83
N GLU A 31 -10.95 11.42 17.51
CA GLU A 31 -12.11 11.40 16.62
C GLU A 31 -12.32 9.99 16.06
N ALA A 32 -13.37 9.32 16.53
CA ALA A 32 -13.68 7.94 16.13
C ALA A 32 -13.95 7.80 14.63
N ASP A 33 -14.70 8.74 14.04
CA ASP A 33 -15.03 8.72 12.61
C ASP A 33 -13.78 8.87 11.74
N PHE A 34 -12.87 9.78 12.14
CA PHE A 34 -11.59 9.97 11.45
C PHE A 34 -10.72 8.71 11.53
N LYS A 35 -10.66 8.10 12.72
CA LYS A 35 -9.94 6.83 12.92
C LYS A 35 -10.49 5.71 12.03
N GLN A 36 -11.83 5.57 11.96
CA GLN A 36 -12.46 4.54 11.12
C GLN A 36 -12.13 4.72 9.64
N GLU A 37 -12.15 5.95 9.14
CA GLU A 37 -11.79 6.26 7.75
C GLU A 37 -10.30 5.94 7.47
N VAL A 38 -9.40 6.36 8.36
CA VAL A 38 -7.96 6.03 8.25
C VAL A 38 -7.73 4.53 8.25
N ASP A 39 -8.37 3.81 9.16
CA ASP A 39 -8.23 2.35 9.28
C ASP A 39 -8.79 1.64 8.04
N PHE A 40 -9.92 2.11 7.49
CA PHE A 40 -10.49 1.58 6.25
C PHE A 40 -9.52 1.74 5.07
N LEU A 41 -8.99 2.94 4.87
CA LEU A 41 -8.07 3.23 3.77
C LEU A 41 -6.75 2.47 3.89
N ASN A 42 -6.19 2.35 5.11
CA ASN A 42 -5.00 1.54 5.36
C ASN A 42 -5.22 0.06 5.04
N ASN A 43 -6.37 -0.48 5.45
CA ASN A 43 -6.72 -1.88 5.15
C ASN A 43 -6.90 -2.09 3.65
N LEU A 44 -7.52 -1.16 2.95
CA LEU A 44 -7.68 -1.22 1.50
C LEU A 44 -6.31 -1.23 0.78
N GLN A 45 -5.39 -0.34 1.20
CA GLN A 45 -4.03 -0.31 0.68
C GLN A 45 -3.31 -1.65 0.94
N LEU A 46 -3.37 -2.18 2.16
CA LEU A 46 -2.73 -3.45 2.52
C LEU A 46 -3.24 -4.62 1.65
N VAL A 47 -4.55 -4.70 1.43
CA VAL A 47 -5.16 -5.74 0.58
C VAL A 47 -4.65 -5.60 -0.85
N SER A 48 -4.61 -4.38 -1.39
CA SER A 48 -4.11 -4.13 -2.75
C SER A 48 -2.63 -4.49 -2.92
N GLU A 49 -1.78 -4.13 -1.95
CA GLU A 49 -0.35 -4.45 -1.95
C GLU A 49 -0.12 -5.97 -1.88
N THR A 50 -0.92 -6.68 -1.07
CA THR A 50 -0.83 -8.15 -0.93
C THR A 50 -1.22 -8.87 -2.22
N GLU A 51 -2.26 -8.40 -2.91
CA GLU A 51 -2.66 -8.94 -4.20
C GLU A 51 -1.59 -8.69 -5.28
N GLU A 52 -1.00 -7.50 -5.31
CA GLU A 52 0.06 -7.16 -6.26
C GLU A 52 1.34 -7.96 -6.00
N GLU A 53 1.75 -8.12 -4.74
CA GLU A 53 2.91 -8.92 -4.36
C GLU A 53 2.73 -10.39 -4.79
N THR A 54 1.53 -10.94 -4.58
CA THR A 54 1.20 -12.32 -4.97
C THR A 54 1.24 -12.50 -6.50
N LYS A 55 0.66 -11.55 -7.24
CA LYS A 55 0.70 -11.56 -8.72
C LYS A 55 2.14 -11.45 -9.22
N PHE A 56 2.93 -10.55 -8.66
CA PHE A 56 4.32 -10.34 -9.04
C PHE A 56 5.18 -11.59 -8.77
N LYS A 57 5.06 -12.20 -7.59
CA LYS A 57 5.76 -13.45 -7.25
C LYS A 57 5.38 -14.60 -8.18
N THR A 58 4.10 -14.70 -8.55
CA THR A 58 3.62 -15.74 -9.49
C THR A 58 4.20 -15.54 -10.89
N GLN A 59 4.24 -14.29 -11.38
CA GLN A 59 4.86 -13.96 -12.66
C GLN A 59 6.37 -14.24 -12.65
N LEU A 60 7.07 -13.86 -11.58
CA LEU A 60 8.50 -14.17 -11.40
C LEU A 60 8.77 -15.68 -11.43
N ALA A 61 8.02 -16.47 -10.65
CA ALA A 61 8.18 -17.92 -10.61
C ALA A 61 7.90 -18.57 -11.98
N THR A 62 6.94 -18.05 -12.72
CA THR A 62 6.64 -18.49 -14.09
C THR A 62 7.82 -18.21 -15.01
N TYR A 63 8.36 -16.98 -14.98
CA TYR A 63 9.52 -16.59 -15.77
C TYR A 63 10.76 -17.44 -15.45
N GLU A 64 11.06 -17.66 -14.16
CA GLU A 64 12.17 -18.52 -13.72
C GLU A 64 12.01 -19.96 -14.22
N SER A 65 10.79 -20.50 -14.16
CA SER A 65 10.46 -21.83 -14.67
C SER A 65 10.72 -21.93 -16.18
N GLU A 66 10.27 -20.96 -16.97
CA GLU A 66 10.52 -20.89 -18.41
C GLU A 66 12.00 -20.76 -18.75
N LEU A 67 12.73 -19.92 -18.00
CA LEU A 67 14.17 -19.73 -18.18
C LEU A 67 14.93 -21.04 -17.89
N SER A 68 14.52 -21.79 -16.86
CA SER A 68 15.09 -23.11 -16.54
C SER A 68 14.83 -24.14 -17.65
N LYS A 69 13.64 -24.12 -18.27
CA LYS A 69 13.28 -25.01 -19.39
C LYS A 69 14.09 -24.68 -20.64
N LYS A 70 14.26 -23.40 -20.96
CA LYS A 70 15.10 -22.96 -22.09
C LYS A 70 16.57 -23.34 -21.90
N LYS A 71 17.12 -23.24 -20.68
CA LYS A 71 18.50 -23.67 -20.38
C LYS A 71 18.71 -25.19 -20.53
N LYS A 72 17.71 -26.01 -20.20
CA LYS A 72 17.78 -27.48 -20.39
C LYS A 72 17.71 -27.90 -21.86
N CYS A 73 17.02 -27.14 -22.71
CA CYS A 73 16.93 -27.42 -24.15
C CYS A 73 18.18 -26.99 -24.94
N ALA A 74 19.06 -26.15 -24.37
CA ALA A 74 20.27 -25.67 -25.04
C ALA A 74 21.51 -26.57 -24.85
N ILE A 75 21.37 -27.72 -24.16
CA ILE A 75 22.46 -28.68 -23.86
C ILE A 75 22.18 -30.05 -24.53
N LEU A 76 21.28 -30.11 -25.51
CA LEU A 76 21.07 -31.26 -26.39
C LEU A 76 21.37 -30.85 -27.84
#